data_AF-A0A935TYB9-F1
#
_entry.id   AF-A0A935TYB9-F1
#
_cell.length_a   1.000
_cell.length_b   1.000
_cell.length_c   1.000
_cell.angle_alpha   90.00
_cell.angle_beta   90.00
_cell.angle_gamma   90.00
#
_symmetry.space_group_name_H-M   'P 1'
#
loop_
_entity.id
_entity.type
_entity.pdbx_description
1 polymer ?
#
loop_
_entity_poly.entity_id
_entity_poly.type
_entity_poly.pdbx_seq_one_letter_code
_entity_poly.pdbx_strand_id
1 'polypeptide(L)'
;MYGHYQDAAGGKVQFEVSTVESGRLLDVLDRSVNELVSVPGYRLTMEEQGTEITAIKSQARDSSTDEWAQPVLLSKFDDLGRDTGAASYRILSVNVNRGGELSAHRALQVCWDAGANCLVMDPVVERLESFAEDRARLLAEGWKVESQVKQLGGEVQAQAVCTLSSNFNAVSRSLTWSSRTITYKNLYGITVVTHRLGSQQTGISCYVSSGSCRAATFGYSSASSCDANLGFNCDCSNTGNQSGTSTNAARAWSETKCEHKNVLQGSANVSWSRSGVGAGFNISWSTSGGTVNANGGTQYDTCAWH
;
A
#
# COMPACT_ATOMS: atom_id res chain seq x y z
N MET A 1 -10.07 -10.18 8.95
CA MET A 1 -9.34 -8.89 8.91
C MET A 1 -7.94 -9.01 9.48
N TYR A 2 -7.73 -9.17 10.80
CA TYR A 2 -6.39 -9.27 11.41
C TYR A 2 -5.46 -10.30 10.76
N GLY A 3 -5.99 -11.47 10.36
CA GLY A 3 -5.21 -12.49 9.62
C GLY A 3 -4.59 -11.96 8.32
N HIS A 4 -5.34 -11.18 7.52
CA HIS A 4 -4.79 -10.57 6.29
C HIS A 4 -3.62 -9.63 6.59
N TYR A 5 -3.70 -8.90 7.70
CA TYR A 5 -2.66 -7.98 8.15
C TYR A 5 -1.41 -8.75 8.63
N GLN A 6 -1.57 -9.82 9.41
CA GLN A 6 -0.46 -10.67 9.87
C GLN A 6 0.25 -11.36 8.71
N ASP A 7 -0.52 -11.95 7.79
CA ASP A 7 0.01 -12.63 6.62
C ASP A 7 0.82 -11.67 5.75
N ALA A 8 0.30 -10.46 5.53
CA ALA A 8 0.98 -9.43 4.75
C ALA A 8 2.28 -8.94 5.41
N ALA A 9 2.32 -8.93 6.75
CA ALA A 9 3.47 -8.46 7.51
C ALA A 9 4.61 -9.50 7.60
N GLY A 10 4.40 -10.73 7.13
CA GLY A 10 5.45 -11.77 7.11
C GLY A 10 6.03 -12.06 8.49
N GLY A 11 5.19 -12.04 9.54
CA GLY A 11 5.60 -12.29 10.93
C GLY A 11 6.14 -11.08 11.70
N LYS A 12 6.20 -9.88 11.10
CA LYS A 12 6.59 -8.64 11.81
C LYS A 12 5.57 -8.20 12.88
N VAL A 13 4.33 -8.64 12.74
CA VAL A 13 3.26 -8.43 13.72
C VAL A 13 2.44 -9.70 13.87
N GLN A 14 1.99 -9.97 15.09
CA GLN A 14 1.03 -11.01 15.40
C GLN A 14 -0.11 -10.41 16.21
N PHE A 15 -1.34 -10.81 15.90
CA PHE A 15 -2.53 -10.46 16.66
C PHE A 15 -3.11 -11.71 17.29
N GLU A 16 -3.46 -11.61 18.56
CA GLU A 16 -4.34 -12.55 19.24
C GLU A 16 -5.64 -11.82 19.55
N VAL A 17 -6.74 -12.32 19.01
CA VAL A 17 -8.05 -11.66 19.10
C VAL A 17 -9.01 -12.57 19.85
N SER A 18 -9.61 -12.04 20.90
CA SER A 18 -10.63 -12.74 21.69
C SER A 18 -11.84 -11.83 21.91
N THR A 19 -13.02 -12.42 22.12
CA THR A 19 -14.23 -11.65 22.46
C THR A 19 -14.30 -11.46 23.97
N VAL A 20 -14.47 -10.22 24.40
CA VAL A 20 -14.63 -9.84 25.82
C VAL A 20 -16.11 -9.72 26.18
N GLU A 21 -16.89 -9.13 25.28
CA GLU A 21 -18.30 -8.82 25.49
C GLU A 21 -19.02 -8.91 24.14
N SER A 22 -20.29 -9.34 24.15
CA SER A 22 -21.13 -9.35 22.95
C SER A 22 -22.60 -9.19 23.29
N GLY A 23 -23.36 -8.59 22.39
CA GLY A 23 -24.80 -8.37 22.58
C GLY A 23 -25.46 -7.84 21.31
N ARG A 24 -26.70 -7.34 21.44
CA ARG A 24 -27.36 -6.61 20.35
C ARG A 24 -26.83 -5.19 20.32
N LEU A 25 -26.67 -4.61 19.13
CA LEU A 25 -26.15 -3.25 19.00
C LEU A 25 -27.07 -2.21 19.68
N LEU A 26 -28.38 -2.44 19.63
CA LEU A 26 -29.40 -1.64 20.32
C LEU A 26 -29.11 -1.45 21.82
N ASP A 27 -28.51 -2.45 22.48
CA ASP A 27 -28.30 -2.43 23.92
C ASP A 27 -27.16 -1.47 24.35
N VAL A 28 -26.42 -0.91 23.39
CA VAL A 28 -25.29 0.01 23.62
C VAL A 28 -25.31 1.27 22.75
N LEU A 29 -26.44 1.58 22.10
CA LEU A 29 -26.56 2.72 21.16
C LEU A 29 -26.33 4.10 21.80
N ASP A 30 -26.61 4.23 23.09
CA ASP A 30 -26.42 5.46 23.87
C ASP A 30 -24.96 5.71 24.25
N ARG A 31 -24.08 4.73 24.02
CA ARG A 31 -22.64 4.80 24.32
C ARG A 31 -21.85 5.10 23.06
N SER A 32 -20.80 5.91 23.20
CA SER A 32 -19.85 6.11 22.10
C SER A 32 -18.93 4.89 21.94
N VAL A 33 -18.43 4.64 20.73
CA VAL A 33 -17.43 3.58 20.50
C VAL A 33 -16.19 3.82 21.36
N ASN A 34 -15.79 5.09 21.50
CA ASN A 34 -14.67 5.51 22.33
C ASN A 34 -14.81 5.03 23.78
N GLU A 35 -16.01 5.08 24.34
CA GLU A 35 -16.30 4.56 25.69
C GLU A 35 -16.26 3.03 25.76
N LEU A 36 -16.72 2.34 24.71
CA LEU A 36 -16.76 0.88 24.66
C LEU A 36 -15.35 0.27 24.59
N VAL A 37 -14.49 0.83 23.73
CA VAL A 37 -13.17 0.24 23.43
C VAL A 37 -12.01 0.96 24.11
N SER A 38 -12.20 2.19 24.59
CA SER A 38 -11.11 3.12 24.94
C SER A 38 -10.21 3.42 23.74
N VAL A 39 -9.70 4.64 23.65
CA VAL A 39 -8.85 5.08 22.53
C VAL A 39 -7.43 5.28 23.07
N PRO A 40 -6.49 4.34 22.84
CA PRO A 40 -5.12 4.50 23.31
C PRO A 40 -4.46 5.70 22.65
N GLY A 41 -3.49 6.35 23.32
CA GLY A 41 -2.75 7.50 22.79
C GLY A 41 -1.76 7.20 21.65
N TYR A 42 -1.81 5.99 21.09
CA TYR A 42 -0.95 5.52 20.01
C TYR A 42 -1.76 4.82 18.93
N ARG A 43 -1.17 4.73 17.73
CA ARG A 43 -1.67 3.95 16.60
C ARG A 43 -0.54 3.19 15.92
N LEU A 44 -0.88 2.10 15.27
CA LEU A 44 0.00 1.33 14.40
C LEU A 44 -0.25 1.78 12.97
N THR A 45 0.78 2.36 12.35
CA THR A 45 0.80 2.74 10.94
C THR A 45 1.66 1.75 10.14
N MET A 46 1.39 1.63 8.84
CA MET A 46 2.11 0.70 7.97
C MET A 46 2.57 1.34 6.68
N GLU A 47 3.67 0.80 6.15
CA GLU A 47 4.10 0.99 4.78
C GLU A 47 3.75 -0.27 4.00
N GLU A 48 3.06 -0.13 2.88
CA GLU A 48 2.59 -1.24 2.05
C GLU A 48 3.24 -1.21 0.66
N GLN A 49 3.53 -2.39 0.13
CA GLN A 49 3.91 -2.57 -1.27
C GLN A 49 3.12 -3.74 -1.82
N GLY A 50 2.16 -3.45 -2.70
CA GLY A 50 1.29 -4.51 -3.20
C GLY A 50 0.41 -5.11 -2.11
N THR A 51 0.53 -6.42 -1.93
CA THR A 51 -0.17 -7.23 -0.93
C THR A 51 0.64 -7.43 0.35
N GLU A 52 1.83 -6.83 0.45
CA GLU A 52 2.77 -6.97 1.56
C GLU A 52 2.87 -5.69 2.40
N ILE A 53 3.15 -5.87 3.69
CA ILE A 53 3.48 -4.80 4.62
C ILE A 53 5.00 -4.80 4.82
N THR A 54 5.65 -3.75 4.33
CA THR A 54 7.11 -3.60 4.35
C THR A 54 7.60 -3.08 5.70
N ALA A 55 6.82 -2.22 6.37
CA ALA A 55 7.12 -1.72 7.71
C ALA A 55 5.86 -1.47 8.54
N ILE A 56 5.97 -1.63 9.88
CA ILE A 56 4.93 -1.29 10.86
C ILE A 56 5.55 -0.44 11.96
N LYS A 57 4.95 0.72 12.23
CA LYS A 57 5.44 1.69 13.21
C LYS A 57 4.35 1.99 14.23
N SER A 58 4.73 2.04 15.51
CA SER A 58 3.91 2.65 16.54
C SER A 58 4.16 4.16 16.52
N GLN A 59 3.10 4.95 16.50
CA GLN A 59 3.15 6.40 16.48
C GLN A 59 2.20 6.97 17.54
N ALA A 60 2.61 8.08 18.16
CA ALA A 60 1.70 8.87 18.98
C ALA A 60 0.54 9.38 18.12
N ARG A 61 -0.66 9.42 18.71
CA ARG A 61 -1.83 9.97 18.02
C ARG A 61 -1.78 11.48 18.05
N ASP A 62 -2.25 12.06 16.95
CA ASP A 62 -2.49 13.49 16.84
C ASP A 62 -4.00 13.71 16.78
N SER A 63 -4.56 14.21 17.88
CA SER A 63 -6.00 14.47 18.00
C SER A 63 -6.54 15.48 16.98
N SER A 64 -5.69 16.30 16.38
CA SER A 64 -6.13 17.23 15.34
C SER A 64 -6.46 16.53 14.02
N THR A 65 -5.96 15.30 13.84
CA THR A 65 -6.07 14.55 12.58
C THR A 65 -6.83 13.23 12.70
N ASP A 66 -7.23 12.88 13.91
CA ASP A 66 -7.68 11.55 14.27
C ASP A 66 -9.22 11.47 14.31
N GLU A 67 -9.80 10.55 13.54
CA GLU A 67 -11.25 10.32 13.51
C GLU A 67 -11.81 9.93 14.88
N TRP A 68 -10.95 9.43 15.77
CA TRP A 68 -11.29 9.04 17.13
C TRP A 68 -11.18 10.18 18.16
N ALA A 69 -10.79 11.39 17.74
CA ALA A 69 -10.76 12.56 18.62
C ALA A 69 -12.16 13.05 19.01
N GLN A 70 -13.20 12.66 18.25
CA GLN A 70 -14.59 12.93 18.55
C GLN A 70 -15.32 11.64 18.95
N PRO A 71 -16.41 11.73 19.73
CA PRO A 71 -17.26 10.59 20.02
C PRO A 71 -17.82 9.97 18.73
N VAL A 72 -17.54 8.69 18.54
CA VAL A 72 -18.08 7.89 17.43
C VAL A 72 -19.42 7.32 17.88
N LEU A 73 -20.50 7.76 17.25
CA LEU A 73 -21.85 7.41 17.65
C LEU A 73 -22.37 6.23 16.83
N LEU A 74 -22.84 5.18 17.52
CA LEU A 74 -23.38 3.98 16.87
C LEU A 74 -24.71 4.23 16.17
N SER A 75 -25.50 5.21 16.63
CA SER A 75 -26.75 5.63 15.98
C SER A 75 -26.57 6.08 14.54
N LYS A 76 -25.36 6.52 14.17
CA LYS A 76 -25.05 6.95 12.80
C LYS A 76 -25.17 5.80 11.79
N PHE A 77 -25.17 4.54 12.20
CA PHE A 77 -25.42 3.44 11.28
C PHE A 77 -26.82 3.49 10.66
N ASP A 78 -27.85 3.89 11.42
CA ASP A 78 -29.21 4.04 10.89
C ASP A 78 -29.29 5.16 9.84
N ASP A 79 -28.61 6.28 10.09
CA ASP A 79 -28.47 7.39 9.12
C ASP A 79 -27.80 6.94 7.81
N LEU A 80 -26.98 5.89 7.89
CA LEU A 80 -26.28 5.27 6.77
C LEU A 80 -27.06 4.10 6.15
N GLY A 81 -28.31 3.88 6.56
CA GLY A 81 -29.17 2.82 6.06
C GLY A 81 -28.80 1.42 6.57
N ARG A 82 -28.06 1.33 7.67
CA ARG A 82 -27.67 0.08 8.32
C ARG A 82 -28.42 -0.08 9.63
N ASP A 83 -29.55 -0.80 9.56
CA ASP A 83 -30.46 -1.03 10.68
C ASP A 83 -29.73 -1.57 11.92
N THR A 84 -29.62 -0.74 12.96
CA THR A 84 -29.00 -1.09 14.23
C THR A 84 -29.82 -2.12 15.01
N GLY A 85 -31.13 -2.23 14.72
CA GLY A 85 -32.04 -3.23 15.28
C GLY A 85 -31.76 -4.65 14.78
N ALA A 86 -31.17 -4.78 13.60
CA ALA A 86 -30.77 -6.05 12.98
C ALA A 86 -29.26 -6.32 13.10
N ALA A 87 -28.60 -5.70 14.08
CA ALA A 87 -27.16 -5.79 14.29
C ALA A 87 -26.79 -6.36 15.67
N SER A 88 -25.69 -7.11 15.68
CA SER A 88 -25.00 -7.55 16.89
C SER A 88 -23.63 -6.89 16.98
N TYR A 89 -23.11 -6.78 18.20
CA TYR A 89 -21.76 -6.28 18.44
C TYR A 89 -20.92 -7.28 19.24
N ARG A 90 -19.60 -7.14 19.10
CA ARG A 90 -18.59 -7.79 19.94
C ARG A 90 -17.50 -6.79 20.28
N ILE A 91 -17.16 -6.66 21.56
CA ILE A 91 -15.92 -6.00 21.97
C ILE A 91 -14.81 -7.05 21.92
N LEU A 92 -13.79 -6.76 21.12
CA LEU A 92 -12.64 -7.61 20.93
C LEU A 92 -11.51 -7.12 21.83
N SER A 93 -10.84 -8.03 22.54
CA SER A 93 -9.49 -7.80 23.08
C SER A 93 -8.48 -8.20 22.02
N VAL A 94 -7.59 -7.29 21.69
CA VAL A 94 -6.56 -7.46 20.67
C VAL A 94 -5.20 -7.34 21.35
N ASN A 95 -4.51 -8.46 21.48
CA ASN A 95 -3.10 -8.45 21.90
C ASN A 95 -2.24 -8.39 20.64
N VAL A 96 -1.28 -7.46 20.62
CA VAL A 96 -0.36 -7.24 19.52
C VAL A 96 1.05 -7.58 19.97
N ASN A 97 1.73 -8.47 19.25
CA ASN A 97 3.16 -8.69 19.38
C ASN A 97 3.87 -8.13 18.14
N ARG A 98 4.69 -7.11 18.33
CA ARG A 98 5.48 -6.47 17.27
C ARG A 98 6.97 -6.63 17.57
N GLY A 99 7.59 -7.65 17.01
CA GLY A 99 9.02 -7.92 17.21
C GLY A 99 9.42 -8.08 18.68
N GLY A 100 8.54 -8.64 19.51
CA GLY A 100 8.75 -8.83 20.95
C GLY A 100 8.13 -7.74 21.83
N GLU A 101 7.70 -6.61 21.26
CA GLU A 101 6.95 -5.60 21.99
C GLU A 101 5.47 -6.01 22.07
N LEU A 102 4.99 -6.23 23.30
CA LEU A 102 3.61 -6.61 23.57
C LEU A 102 2.79 -5.35 23.89
N SER A 103 1.63 -5.25 23.27
CA SER A 103 0.61 -4.25 23.60
C SER A 103 -0.78 -4.87 23.52
N ALA A 104 -1.75 -4.23 24.16
CA ALA A 104 -3.13 -4.69 24.13
C ALA A 104 -4.07 -3.49 24.00
N HIS A 105 -5.12 -3.66 23.21
CA HIS A 105 -6.19 -2.68 23.04
C HIS A 105 -7.51 -3.39 22.81
N ARG A 106 -8.58 -2.61 22.68
CA ARG A 106 -9.88 -3.15 22.29
C ARG A 106 -10.33 -2.59 20.95
N ALA A 107 -11.14 -3.37 20.26
CA ALA A 107 -11.81 -2.98 19.03
C ALA A 107 -13.29 -3.36 19.11
N LEU A 108 -14.14 -2.67 18.35
CA LEU A 108 -15.55 -3.00 18.25
C LEU A 108 -15.81 -3.69 16.91
N GLN A 109 -16.39 -4.88 16.94
CA GLN A 109 -16.95 -5.52 15.76
C GLN A 109 -18.47 -5.35 15.77
N VAL A 110 -19.03 -4.93 14.64
CA VAL A 110 -20.48 -4.84 14.43
C VAL A 110 -20.84 -5.69 13.22
N CYS A 111 -21.81 -6.59 13.37
CA CYS A 111 -22.25 -7.50 12.32
C CYS A 111 -23.76 -7.36 12.10
N TRP A 112 -24.19 -7.28 10.84
CA TRP A 112 -25.61 -7.24 10.45
C TRP A 112 -26.07 -8.59 9.91
N ASP A 113 -27.24 -9.02 10.35
CA ASP A 113 -27.81 -10.34 9.98
C ASP A 113 -28.12 -10.43 8.49
N ALA A 114 -28.60 -9.34 7.88
CA ALA A 114 -29.09 -9.31 6.51
C ALA A 114 -27.99 -9.28 5.42
N GLY A 115 -26.71 -9.41 5.76
CA GLY A 115 -25.64 -9.27 4.77
C GLY A 115 -24.35 -10.02 5.01
N ALA A 116 -24.23 -10.82 6.08
CA ALA A 116 -22.98 -11.47 6.49
C ALA A 116 -21.75 -10.53 6.51
N ASN A 117 -21.99 -9.23 6.70
CA ASN A 117 -20.97 -8.19 6.66
C ASN A 117 -20.71 -7.71 8.09
N CYS A 118 -19.47 -7.88 8.54
CA CYS A 118 -19.01 -7.37 9.82
C CYS A 118 -18.00 -6.24 9.58
N LEU A 119 -18.21 -5.12 10.26
CA LEU A 119 -17.29 -3.99 10.34
C LEU A 119 -16.45 -4.12 11.61
N VAL A 120 -15.15 -3.82 11.56
CA VAL A 120 -14.31 -3.72 12.76
C VAL A 120 -13.77 -2.30 12.87
N MET A 121 -14.17 -1.63 13.95
CA MET A 121 -13.69 -0.32 14.37
C MET A 121 -12.55 -0.52 15.36
N ASP A 122 -11.31 -0.48 14.85
CA ASP A 122 -10.09 -0.60 15.65
C ASP A 122 -9.42 0.79 15.77
N PRO A 123 -9.28 1.34 16.99
CA PRO A 123 -8.64 2.64 17.18
C PRO A 123 -7.13 2.61 17.02
N VAL A 124 -6.48 1.45 17.13
CA VAL A 124 -5.02 1.31 17.10
C VAL A 124 -4.53 0.90 15.72
N VAL A 125 -5.13 -0.08 15.06
CA VAL A 125 -4.64 -0.59 13.77
C VAL A 125 -5.18 0.26 12.61
N GLU A 126 -4.33 1.11 12.05
CA GLU A 126 -4.70 1.98 10.94
C GLU A 126 -5.16 1.17 9.72
N ARG A 127 -6.30 1.55 9.15
CA ARG A 127 -6.87 1.00 7.90
C ARG A 127 -7.10 -0.52 7.92
N LEU A 128 -7.32 -1.13 9.08
CA LEU A 128 -7.45 -2.58 9.20
C LEU A 128 -8.45 -3.18 8.20
N GLU A 129 -9.67 -2.63 8.11
CA GLU A 129 -10.70 -3.12 7.20
C GLU A 129 -10.33 -2.87 5.73
N SER A 130 -10.03 -1.62 5.38
CA SER A 130 -9.71 -1.24 4.00
C SER A 130 -8.53 -2.03 3.43
N PHE A 131 -7.48 -2.23 4.23
CA PHE A 131 -6.34 -3.03 3.84
C PHE A 131 -6.68 -4.51 3.65
N ALA A 132 -7.46 -5.09 4.56
CA ALA A 132 -7.84 -6.50 4.46
C ALA A 132 -8.67 -6.76 3.20
N GLU A 133 -9.63 -5.89 2.89
CA GLU A 133 -10.43 -5.97 1.67
C GLU A 133 -9.60 -5.76 0.40
N ASP A 134 -8.77 -4.73 0.36
CA ASP A 134 -7.90 -4.44 -0.78
C ASP A 134 -6.93 -5.59 -1.03
N ARG A 135 -6.31 -6.14 0.02
CA ARG A 135 -5.42 -7.30 -0.09
C ARG A 135 -6.17 -8.53 -0.61
N ALA A 136 -7.36 -8.82 -0.07
CA ALA A 136 -8.16 -9.95 -0.52
C ALA A 136 -8.50 -9.82 -2.01
N ARG A 137 -8.93 -8.62 -2.45
CA ARG A 137 -9.20 -8.32 -3.85
C ARG A 137 -7.95 -8.49 -4.73
N LEU A 138 -6.82 -7.92 -4.33
CA LEU A 138 -5.56 -8.03 -5.10
C LEU A 138 -5.08 -9.47 -5.23
N LEU A 139 -5.22 -10.28 -4.17
CA LEU A 139 -4.91 -11.71 -4.24
C LEU A 139 -5.86 -12.46 -5.17
N ALA A 140 -7.16 -12.15 -5.13
CA ALA A 140 -8.15 -12.75 -6.03
C ALA A 140 -7.92 -12.36 -7.50
N GLU A 141 -7.45 -11.13 -7.76
CA GLU A 141 -7.04 -10.64 -9.08
C GLU A 141 -5.70 -11.21 -9.55
N GLY A 142 -4.98 -11.95 -8.70
CA GLY A 142 -3.65 -12.49 -9.02
C GLY A 142 -2.57 -11.41 -9.11
N TRP A 143 -2.76 -10.27 -8.44
CA TRP A 143 -1.80 -9.17 -8.46
C TRP A 143 -0.45 -9.62 -7.90
N LYS A 144 0.60 -9.34 -8.65
CA LYS A 144 1.99 -9.59 -8.27
C LYS A 144 2.92 -8.68 -9.05
N VAL A 145 4.13 -8.51 -8.56
CA VAL A 145 5.22 -7.95 -9.35
C VAL A 145 5.74 -9.03 -10.29
N GLU A 146 5.62 -8.81 -11.59
CA GLU A 146 6.12 -9.76 -12.59
C GLU A 146 7.57 -9.44 -12.94
N SER A 147 8.45 -10.42 -12.79
CA SER A 147 9.81 -10.33 -13.31
C SER A 147 9.91 -11.15 -14.60
N GLN A 148 10.41 -10.53 -15.66
CA GLN A 148 10.73 -11.22 -16.90
C GLN A 148 12.24 -11.13 -17.14
N VAL A 149 12.86 -12.26 -17.44
CA VAL A 149 14.27 -12.33 -17.79
C VAL A 149 14.38 -12.98 -19.16
N LYS A 150 14.93 -12.25 -20.12
CA LYS A 150 15.21 -12.77 -21.45
C LYS A 150 16.58 -13.42 -21.44
N GLN A 151 16.60 -14.75 -21.49
CA GLN A 151 17.81 -15.55 -21.59
C GLN A 151 18.39 -15.48 -23.00
N LEU A 152 19.67 -15.83 -23.12
CA LEU A 152 20.30 -16.18 -24.40
C LEU A 152 19.57 -17.38 -25.02
N GLY A 153 19.24 -17.28 -26.31
CA GLY A 153 18.63 -18.39 -27.05
C GLY A 153 19.69 -19.28 -27.69
N GLY A 154 19.66 -20.60 -27.40
CA GLY A 154 20.45 -21.63 -28.09
C GLY A 154 21.90 -21.79 -27.61
N GLU A 155 22.57 -22.86 -28.07
CA GLU A 155 24.00 -23.12 -27.82
C GLU A 155 24.85 -21.98 -28.37
N VAL A 156 25.26 -21.07 -27.49
CA VAL A 156 26.24 -20.03 -27.79
C VAL A 156 27.60 -20.71 -27.98
N GLN A 157 27.99 -20.97 -29.22
CA GLN A 157 29.33 -21.44 -29.53
C GLN A 157 30.36 -20.31 -29.35
N ALA A 158 31.23 -20.44 -28.36
CA ALA A 158 32.57 -19.82 -28.22
C ALA A 158 32.78 -18.34 -28.66
N GLN A 159 31.75 -17.49 -28.62
CA GLN A 159 31.83 -16.05 -28.90
C GLN A 159 31.47 -15.26 -27.65
N ALA A 160 32.22 -14.18 -27.39
CA ALA A 160 31.90 -13.26 -26.29
C ALA A 160 30.50 -12.65 -26.49
N VAL A 161 29.64 -12.76 -25.49
CA VAL A 161 28.27 -12.25 -25.52
C VAL A 161 28.10 -11.10 -24.55
N CYS A 162 27.36 -10.08 -24.98
CA CYS A 162 27.01 -8.94 -24.14
C CYS A 162 25.77 -9.29 -23.29
N THR A 163 25.96 -9.46 -21.99
CA THR A 163 24.90 -9.89 -21.05
C THR A 163 24.86 -8.99 -19.81
N LEU A 164 23.80 -9.15 -19.01
CA LEU A 164 23.63 -8.44 -17.74
C LEU A 164 24.69 -8.93 -16.75
N SER A 165 25.36 -8.01 -16.07
CA SER A 165 26.37 -8.34 -15.06
C SER A 165 25.75 -9.03 -13.84
N SER A 166 24.47 -8.77 -13.56
CA SER A 166 23.74 -9.48 -12.50
C SER A 166 23.34 -10.92 -12.88
N ASN A 167 23.35 -11.28 -14.17
CA ASN A 167 23.01 -12.60 -14.65
C ASN A 167 23.61 -12.84 -16.05
N PHE A 168 24.71 -13.59 -16.09
CA PHE A 168 25.49 -13.80 -17.31
C PHE A 168 24.77 -14.58 -18.41
N ASN A 169 23.63 -15.21 -18.10
CA ASN A 169 22.80 -15.90 -19.11
C ASN A 169 21.68 -14.99 -19.66
N ALA A 170 21.48 -13.80 -19.10
CA ALA A 170 20.40 -12.91 -19.44
C ALA A 170 20.88 -11.71 -20.26
N VAL A 171 20.19 -11.42 -21.37
CA VAL A 171 20.41 -10.21 -22.17
C VAL A 171 19.48 -9.07 -21.78
N SER A 172 18.42 -9.35 -21.03
CA SER A 172 17.47 -8.35 -20.60
C SER A 172 16.72 -8.82 -19.37
N ARG A 173 16.31 -7.86 -18.54
CA ARG A 173 15.40 -8.09 -17.42
C ARG A 173 14.40 -6.94 -17.32
N SER A 174 13.19 -7.25 -16.86
CA SER A 174 12.17 -6.25 -16.57
C SER A 174 11.37 -6.62 -15.33
N LEU A 175 10.77 -5.60 -14.72
CA LEU A 175 9.83 -5.68 -13.62
C LEU A 175 8.59 -4.93 -14.05
N THR A 176 7.44 -5.59 -13.94
CA THR A 176 6.14 -5.03 -14.26
C THR A 176 5.28 -5.06 -13.00
N TRP A 177 4.75 -3.90 -12.63
CA TRP A 177 3.75 -3.75 -11.59
C TRP A 177 2.40 -3.47 -12.25
N SER A 178 1.48 -4.43 -12.15
CA SER A 178 0.12 -4.22 -12.65
C SER A 178 -0.58 -3.08 -11.92
N SER A 179 -1.52 -2.43 -12.60
CA SER A 179 -2.35 -1.41 -11.99
C SER A 179 -3.13 -1.98 -10.81
N ARG A 180 -3.43 -1.16 -9.82
CA ARG A 180 -4.23 -1.57 -8.67
C ARG A 180 -5.07 -0.44 -8.12
N THR A 181 -6.21 -0.81 -7.55
CA THR A 181 -7.06 0.11 -6.79
C THR A 181 -6.82 -0.11 -5.31
N ILE A 182 -6.80 0.97 -4.54
CA ILE A 182 -6.72 0.99 -3.08
C ILE A 182 -7.85 1.88 -2.60
N THR A 183 -8.63 1.40 -1.65
CA THR A 183 -9.75 2.13 -1.07
C THR A 183 -9.46 2.47 0.38
N TYR A 184 -10.02 3.57 0.84
CA TYR A 184 -9.92 4.03 2.22
C TYR A 184 -11.32 4.25 2.73
N LYS A 185 -11.63 3.64 3.87
CA LYS A 185 -12.91 3.77 4.52
C LYS A 185 -12.76 4.53 5.83
N ASN A 186 -13.77 5.33 6.17
CA ASN A 186 -13.88 5.90 7.52
C ASN A 186 -14.31 4.83 8.53
N LEU A 187 -14.44 5.21 9.80
CA LEU A 187 -14.87 4.32 10.88
C LEU A 187 -16.21 3.60 10.64
N TYR A 188 -17.07 4.09 9.75
CA TYR A 188 -18.38 3.51 9.44
C TYR A 188 -18.37 2.61 8.19
N GLY A 189 -17.19 2.34 7.63
CA GLY A 189 -17.04 1.49 6.44
C GLY A 189 -17.41 2.19 5.13
N ILE A 190 -17.54 3.52 5.12
CA ILE A 190 -17.83 4.30 3.89
C ILE A 190 -16.51 4.65 3.22
N THR A 191 -16.39 4.36 1.93
CA THR A 191 -15.23 4.75 1.13
C THR A 191 -15.12 6.27 1.02
N VAL A 192 -14.08 6.83 1.64
CA VAL A 192 -13.75 8.27 1.61
C VAL A 192 -12.77 8.62 0.50
N VAL A 193 -11.87 7.69 0.17
CA VAL A 193 -10.85 7.88 -0.86
C VAL A 193 -10.67 6.60 -1.65
N THR A 194 -10.50 6.72 -2.97
CA THR A 194 -10.10 5.65 -3.87
C THR A 194 -8.88 6.08 -4.65
N HIS A 195 -7.75 5.39 -4.48
CA HIS A 195 -6.56 5.56 -5.31
C HIS A 195 -6.56 4.50 -6.42
N ARG A 196 -6.37 4.92 -7.67
CA ARG A 196 -6.16 4.05 -8.83
C ARG A 196 -4.72 4.23 -9.29
N LEU A 197 -3.85 3.34 -8.86
CA LEU A 197 -2.43 3.37 -9.22
C LEU A 197 -2.23 2.73 -10.59
N GLY A 198 -1.68 3.50 -11.53
CA GLY A 198 -1.38 3.05 -12.88
C GLY A 198 -0.30 1.96 -12.91
N SER A 199 -0.35 1.09 -13.92
CA SER A 199 0.68 0.05 -14.13
C SER A 199 2.03 0.65 -14.50
N GLN A 200 3.09 0.04 -14.01
CA GLN A 200 4.47 0.49 -14.20
C GLN A 200 5.31 -0.64 -14.77
N GLN A 201 6.27 -0.29 -15.63
CA GLN A 201 7.30 -1.23 -16.06
C GLN A 201 8.64 -0.52 -16.11
N THR A 202 9.67 -1.20 -15.59
CA THR A 202 11.06 -0.84 -15.85
C THR A 202 11.79 -2.03 -16.46
N GLY A 203 12.78 -1.78 -17.29
CA GLY A 203 13.58 -2.81 -17.89
C GLY A 203 14.94 -2.32 -18.35
N ILE A 204 15.90 -3.23 -18.35
CA ILE A 204 17.27 -3.02 -18.83
C ILE A 204 17.60 -4.13 -19.81
N SER A 205 18.20 -3.77 -20.94
CA SER A 205 18.70 -4.69 -21.94
C SER A 205 20.15 -4.39 -22.31
N CYS A 206 20.89 -5.45 -22.62
CA CYS A 206 22.25 -5.41 -23.12
C CYS A 206 22.26 -5.66 -24.63
N TYR A 207 23.07 -4.89 -25.34
CA TYR A 207 23.18 -4.98 -26.79
C TYR A 207 24.58 -4.59 -27.25
N VAL A 208 24.98 -5.07 -28.42
CA VAL A 208 26.27 -4.71 -29.03
C VAL A 208 26.06 -3.55 -29.99
N SER A 209 26.88 -2.50 -29.85
CA SER A 209 26.90 -1.38 -30.79
C SER A 209 28.32 -0.89 -30.99
N SER A 210 28.75 -0.85 -32.26
CA SER A 210 30.11 -0.46 -32.65
C SER A 210 31.20 -1.23 -31.90
N GLY A 211 31.05 -2.55 -31.77
CA GLY A 211 32.00 -3.43 -31.07
C GLY A 211 32.05 -3.26 -29.55
N SER A 212 31.16 -2.46 -28.96
CA SER A 212 31.06 -2.28 -27.51
C SER A 212 29.77 -2.89 -26.96
N CYS A 213 29.86 -3.55 -25.80
CA CYS A 213 28.70 -4.00 -25.04
C CYS A 213 28.08 -2.80 -24.32
N ARG A 214 26.80 -2.52 -24.64
CA ARG A 214 26.08 -1.34 -24.17
C ARG A 214 24.78 -1.71 -23.45
N ALA A 215 24.34 -0.79 -22.61
CA ALA A 215 23.08 -0.90 -21.87
C ALA A 215 22.02 0.06 -22.42
N ALA A 216 20.79 -0.44 -22.58
CA ALA A 216 19.60 0.34 -22.87
C ALA A 216 18.54 0.11 -21.79
N THR A 217 17.66 1.09 -21.64
CA THR A 217 16.51 1.02 -20.74
C THR A 217 15.22 1.05 -21.54
N PHE A 218 14.19 0.38 -21.04
CA PHE A 218 12.82 0.47 -21.57
C PHE A 218 11.82 0.39 -20.42
N GLY A 219 10.55 0.66 -20.71
CA GLY A 219 9.49 0.66 -19.71
C GLY A 219 8.34 1.57 -20.10
N TYR A 220 7.36 1.65 -19.21
CA TYR A 220 6.20 2.53 -19.35
C TYR A 220 5.67 2.91 -17.96
N SER A 221 4.96 4.03 -17.91
CA SER A 221 4.23 4.49 -16.74
C SER A 221 2.83 4.87 -17.16
N SER A 222 1.83 4.12 -16.72
CA SER A 222 0.44 4.52 -16.86
C SER A 222 0.07 5.55 -15.80
N ALA A 223 -0.85 6.46 -16.13
CA ALA A 223 -1.27 7.50 -15.21
C ALA A 223 -2.04 6.92 -14.02
N SER A 224 -1.79 7.46 -12.83
CA SER A 224 -2.63 7.22 -11.65
C SER A 224 -3.68 8.32 -11.50
N SER A 225 -4.78 7.99 -10.85
CA SER A 225 -5.85 8.92 -10.49
C SER A 225 -6.40 8.60 -9.12
N CYS A 226 -7.16 9.52 -8.55
CA CYS A 226 -7.85 9.29 -7.29
C CYS A 226 -9.20 10.00 -7.27
N ASP A 227 -10.12 9.46 -6.47
CA ASP A 227 -11.35 10.13 -6.09
C ASP A 227 -11.37 10.28 -4.58
N ALA A 228 -11.83 11.43 -4.10
CA ALA A 228 -12.05 11.70 -2.70
C ALA A 228 -13.43 12.32 -2.47
N ASN A 229 -14.05 12.03 -1.33
CA ASN A 229 -15.34 12.58 -0.93
C ASN A 229 -15.35 12.89 0.57
N LEU A 230 -16.47 13.35 1.12
CA LEU A 230 -16.68 13.55 2.56
C LEU A 230 -15.59 14.40 3.26
N GLY A 231 -15.15 15.47 2.59
CA GLY A 231 -14.14 16.38 3.14
C GLY A 231 -12.71 15.86 3.03
N PHE A 232 -12.44 14.90 2.15
CA PHE A 232 -11.09 14.52 1.75
C PHE A 232 -10.73 15.13 0.39
N ASN A 233 -9.44 15.38 0.20
CA ASN A 233 -8.85 15.61 -1.11
C ASN A 233 -7.75 14.55 -1.34
N CYS A 234 -7.41 14.36 -2.61
CA CYS A 234 -6.37 13.44 -2.99
C CYS A 234 -5.62 14.01 -4.19
N ASP A 235 -4.37 13.60 -4.33
CA ASP A 235 -3.51 13.96 -5.45
C ASP A 235 -2.66 12.77 -5.86
N CYS A 236 -2.38 12.66 -7.15
CA CYS A 236 -1.59 11.59 -7.72
C CYS A 236 -0.60 12.16 -8.71
N SER A 237 0.62 11.63 -8.67
CA SER A 237 1.65 11.98 -9.63
C SER A 237 2.45 10.76 -10.05
N ASN A 238 3.05 10.87 -11.22
CA ASN A 238 3.71 9.77 -11.91
C ASN A 238 5.08 10.28 -12.35
N THR A 239 6.16 9.53 -12.10
CA THR A 239 7.49 9.91 -12.61
C THR A 239 7.56 9.88 -14.13
N GLY A 240 6.63 9.19 -14.80
CA GLY A 240 6.87 8.69 -16.14
C GLY A 240 7.91 7.57 -16.13
N ASN A 241 8.21 7.00 -17.31
CA ASN A 241 9.36 6.11 -17.46
C ASN A 241 10.65 6.96 -17.49
N GLN A 242 11.33 7.05 -16.35
CA GLN A 242 12.59 7.75 -16.21
C GLN A 242 13.75 6.80 -16.42
N SER A 243 14.69 7.21 -17.25
CA SER A 243 15.87 6.42 -17.49
C SER A 243 17.12 7.24 -17.67
N GLY A 244 18.23 6.55 -17.49
CA GLY A 244 19.56 7.07 -17.69
C GLY A 244 20.50 5.93 -18.02
N THR A 245 21.24 6.10 -19.11
CA THR A 245 22.25 5.14 -19.57
C THR A 245 23.61 5.81 -19.57
N SER A 246 24.64 5.01 -19.35
CA SER A 246 26.03 5.28 -19.68
C SER A 246 26.49 4.19 -20.66
N THR A 247 27.77 4.17 -21.05
CA THR A 247 28.29 3.20 -22.03
C THR A 247 27.86 1.77 -21.71
N ASN A 248 28.02 1.32 -20.46
CA ASN A 248 27.70 -0.05 -20.05
C ASN A 248 26.73 -0.13 -18.85
N ALA A 249 26.39 0.97 -18.17
CA ALA A 249 25.45 0.93 -17.04
C ALA A 249 24.11 1.56 -17.43
N ALA A 250 23.02 1.01 -16.90
CA ALA A 250 21.68 1.54 -17.06
C ALA A 250 20.95 1.60 -15.72
N ARG A 251 20.21 2.70 -15.52
CA ARG A 251 19.25 2.86 -14.43
C ARG A 251 17.89 3.20 -15.03
N ALA A 252 16.87 2.44 -14.63
CA ALA A 252 15.47 2.68 -15.01
C ALA A 252 14.64 2.88 -13.74
N TRP A 253 13.67 3.79 -13.81
CA TRP A 253 12.75 4.09 -12.72
C TRP A 253 11.37 4.39 -13.30
N SER A 254 10.35 3.73 -12.77
CA SER A 254 8.97 4.02 -13.11
C SER A 254 8.15 3.82 -11.86
N GLU A 255 7.59 4.90 -11.33
CA GLU A 255 6.81 4.86 -10.11
C GLU A 255 5.68 5.87 -10.17
N THR A 256 4.57 5.53 -9.53
CA THR A 256 3.45 6.42 -9.29
C THR A 256 3.15 6.48 -7.82
N LYS A 257 2.69 7.64 -7.37
CA LYS A 257 2.25 7.85 -5.99
C LYS A 257 0.93 8.57 -5.97
N CYS A 258 0.08 8.16 -5.03
CA CYS A 258 -1.12 8.89 -4.65
C CYS A 258 -1.09 9.16 -3.15
N GLU A 259 -1.54 10.34 -2.78
CA GLU A 259 -1.70 10.81 -1.41
C GLU A 259 -3.13 11.34 -1.23
N HIS A 260 -3.66 11.24 -0.02
CA HIS A 260 -4.87 11.97 0.35
C HIS A 260 -4.74 12.58 1.74
N LYS A 261 -5.59 13.58 1.98
CA LYS A 261 -5.73 14.26 3.27
C LYS A 261 -7.17 14.63 3.54
N ASN A 262 -7.50 14.76 4.82
CA ASN A 262 -8.70 15.48 5.20
C ASN A 262 -8.47 16.98 4.89
N VAL A 263 -9.44 17.64 4.26
CA VAL A 263 -9.38 19.05 3.84
C VAL A 263 -9.13 19.98 5.03
N LEU A 264 -9.58 19.61 6.24
CA LEU A 264 -9.29 20.36 7.46
C LEU A 264 -7.80 20.33 7.86
N GLN A 265 -7.05 19.34 7.36
CA GLN A 265 -5.61 19.17 7.59
C GLN A 265 -4.76 19.79 6.46
N GLY A 266 -5.40 20.23 5.37
CA GLY A 266 -4.77 20.86 4.22
C GLY A 266 -4.96 20.09 2.90
N SER A 267 -4.13 20.40 1.92
CA SER A 267 -4.18 19.81 0.59
C SER A 267 -3.16 18.69 0.40
N ALA A 268 -3.61 17.55 -0.10
CA ALA A 268 -2.75 16.54 -0.69
C ALA A 268 -1.97 17.16 -1.87
N ASN A 269 -0.67 16.89 -1.92
CA ASN A 269 0.18 17.33 -3.02
C ASN A 269 1.29 16.30 -3.23
N VAL A 270 1.32 15.73 -4.43
CA VAL A 270 2.36 14.80 -4.85
C VAL A 270 3.13 15.40 -6.02
N SER A 271 4.42 15.62 -5.82
CA SER A 271 5.33 16.03 -6.89
C SER A 271 6.63 15.24 -6.84
N TRP A 272 7.34 15.22 -7.95
CA TRP A 272 8.66 14.59 -8.02
C TRP A 272 9.64 15.50 -8.73
N SER A 273 10.92 15.26 -8.45
CA SER A 273 12.02 15.94 -9.11
C SER A 273 13.12 14.93 -9.47
N ARG A 274 13.84 15.22 -10.55
CA ARG A 274 15.01 14.47 -11.01
C ARG A 274 16.23 15.37 -10.95
N SER A 275 17.32 14.82 -10.43
CA SER A 275 18.65 15.44 -10.48
C SER A 275 19.67 14.47 -11.06
N GLY A 276 20.71 15.00 -11.72
CA GLY A 276 21.77 14.22 -12.35
C GLY A 276 21.48 13.79 -13.81
N VAL A 277 22.50 13.18 -14.44
CA VAL A 277 22.50 12.76 -15.85
C VAL A 277 23.02 11.33 -16.01
N GLY A 278 22.65 10.66 -17.11
CA GLY A 278 23.06 9.28 -17.38
C GLY A 278 22.58 8.30 -16.30
N ALA A 279 23.29 7.18 -16.10
CA ALA A 279 22.91 6.14 -15.13
C ALA A 279 23.01 6.57 -13.64
N GLY A 280 23.56 7.76 -13.35
CA GLY A 280 23.76 8.29 -11.99
C GLY A 280 22.67 9.26 -11.50
N PHE A 281 21.49 9.29 -12.13
CA PHE A 281 20.41 10.20 -11.71
C PHE A 281 19.79 9.77 -10.37
N ASN A 282 19.21 10.73 -9.64
CA ASN A 282 18.40 10.52 -8.44
C ASN A 282 16.99 11.07 -8.63
N ILE A 283 16.00 10.37 -8.07
CA ILE A 283 14.58 10.77 -8.06
C ILE A 283 14.16 10.95 -6.61
N SER A 284 13.45 12.03 -6.33
CA SER A 284 12.82 12.28 -5.04
C SER A 284 11.35 12.62 -5.22
N TRP A 285 10.53 12.15 -4.28
CA TRP A 285 9.13 12.50 -4.16
C TRP A 285 8.96 13.51 -3.02
N SER A 286 8.21 14.58 -3.30
CA SER A 286 7.69 15.49 -2.28
C SER A 286 6.21 15.19 -2.09
N THR A 287 5.88 14.67 -0.93
CA THR A 287 4.51 14.42 -0.45
C THR A 287 4.28 15.33 0.74
N SER A 288 3.18 16.07 0.76
CA SER A 288 2.92 17.06 1.81
C SER A 288 2.52 16.42 3.16
N GLY A 289 2.42 15.09 3.23
CA GLY A 289 2.27 14.29 4.45
C GLY A 289 0.85 13.73 4.62
N GLY A 290 0.68 12.43 4.78
CA GLY A 290 -0.62 11.74 4.80
C GLY A 290 -0.37 10.26 4.53
N THR A 291 -1.40 9.49 4.19
CA THR A 291 -1.16 8.11 3.72
C THR A 291 -0.78 8.12 2.25
N VAL A 292 0.41 7.62 1.95
CA VAL A 292 0.96 7.56 0.59
C VAL A 292 0.93 6.12 0.11
N ASN A 293 0.33 5.86 -1.07
CA ASN A 293 0.49 4.58 -1.76
C ASN A 293 1.33 4.77 -3.01
N ALA A 294 2.16 3.78 -3.29
CA ALA A 294 3.01 3.75 -4.46
C ALA A 294 2.77 2.51 -5.33
N ASN A 295 3.08 2.62 -6.62
CA ASN A 295 3.22 1.49 -7.53
C ASN A 295 4.45 1.70 -8.39
N GLY A 296 5.24 0.66 -8.64
CA GLY A 296 6.48 0.76 -9.41
C GLY A 296 7.75 0.63 -8.57
N GLY A 297 8.87 1.02 -9.17
CA GLY A 297 10.18 0.90 -8.55
C GLY A 297 11.32 1.17 -9.52
N THR A 298 12.51 0.71 -9.13
CA THR A 298 13.76 0.96 -9.85
C THR A 298 14.49 -0.32 -10.23
N GLN A 299 15.27 -0.23 -11.30
CA GLN A 299 16.26 -1.22 -11.67
C GLN A 299 17.58 -0.55 -12.01
N TYR A 300 18.66 -1.21 -11.65
CA TYR A 300 20.01 -0.83 -12.01
C TYR A 300 20.84 -2.06 -12.37
N ASP A 301 21.49 -2.04 -13.53
CA ASP A 301 22.39 -3.10 -13.96
C ASP A 301 23.49 -2.55 -14.86
N THR A 302 24.52 -3.37 -15.08
CA THR A 302 25.58 -3.14 -16.05
C THR A 302 25.59 -4.24 -17.10
N CYS A 303 26.08 -3.93 -18.28
CA CYS A 303 26.30 -4.88 -19.36
C CYS A 303 27.79 -5.18 -19.46
N ALA A 304 28.13 -6.45 -19.60
CA ALA A 304 29.51 -6.92 -19.69
C ALA A 304 29.64 -8.00 -20.77
N TRP A 305 30.86 -8.14 -21.29
CA TRP A 305 31.22 -9.24 -22.17
C TRP A 305 31.51 -10.49 -21.34
N HIS A 306 30.97 -11.63 -21.77
CA HIS A 306 31.17 -12.95 -21.16
C HIS A 306 31.45 -14.01 -22.21
#